data_AF-A0A971WL48-F1
#
_entry.id   AF-A0A971WL48-F1
#
_cell.length_a   1.000
_cell.length_b   1.000
_cell.length_c   1.000
_cell.angle_alpha   90.00
_cell.angle_beta   90.00
_cell.angle_gamma   90.00
#
_symmetry.space_group_name_H-M   'P 1'
#
loop_
_entity.id
_entity.type
_entity.pdbx_description
1 polymer ?
#
loop_
_entity_poly.entity_id
_entity_poly.type
_entity_poly.pdbx_seq_one_letter_code
_entity_poly.pdbx_strand_id
1 'polypeptide(L)'
;MFSLGVSGLILLAKYLMIQNNPNAFPSDLPFYNFDRLIPGKTLAPVYLISCFFQEILIHVLVQDNLRNIFDAEKNERKKQGYSILLTSLFFAAFHIQYGLIMMLVCLIFMTLMCLYYSKCRNVWSCSIIHLVLGEVVAATGIWMVRL
;
A
#
# COMPACT_ATOMS: atom_id res chain seq x y z
N MET A 1 -0.69 -11.87 18.86
CA MET A 1 -2.12 -11.86 18.47
C MET A 1 -2.43 -11.01 17.24
N PHE A 2 -1.64 -9.98 16.89
CA PHE A 2 -1.88 -9.12 15.71
C PHE A 2 -1.64 -9.81 14.34
N SER A 3 -0.84 -10.88 14.29
CA SER A 3 -0.56 -11.62 13.04
C SER A 3 -1.77 -12.40 12.52
N LEU A 4 -2.58 -12.99 13.40
CA LEU A 4 -3.74 -13.79 13.01
C LEU A 4 -4.84 -12.97 12.31
N GLY A 5 -5.05 -11.72 12.75
CA GLY A 5 -6.04 -10.83 12.13
C GLY A 5 -5.63 -10.42 10.71
N VAL A 6 -4.34 -10.10 10.51
CA VAL A 6 -3.80 -9.75 9.19
C VAL A 6 -3.80 -10.97 8.27
N SER A 7 -3.38 -12.15 8.75
CA SER A 7 -3.45 -13.39 7.99
C SER A 7 -4.89 -13.76 7.61
N GLY A 8 -5.86 -13.57 8.51
CA GLY A 8 -7.28 -13.80 8.24
C GLY A 8 -7.83 -12.87 7.17
N LEU A 9 -7.47 -11.58 7.21
CA LEU A 9 -7.86 -10.61 6.18
C LEU A 9 -7.27 -10.95 4.81
N ILE A 10 -6.01 -11.41 4.76
CA ILE A 10 -5.36 -11.86 3.52
C ILE A 10 -6.06 -13.10 2.95
N LEU A 11 -6.43 -14.07 3.79
CA LEU A 11 -7.17 -15.27 3.37
C LEU A 11 -8.57 -14.92 2.87
N LEU A 12 -9.26 -13.99 3.54
CA LEU A 12 -10.59 -13.53 3.13
C LEU A 12 -10.54 -12.76 1.79
N ALA A 13 -9.59 -11.84 1.64
CA ALA A 13 -9.39 -11.12 0.38
C ALA A 13 -9.13 -12.10 -0.77
N LYS A 14 -8.29 -13.12 -0.55
CA LYS A 14 -8.03 -14.17 -1.53
C LYS A 14 -9.29 -14.98 -1.87
N TYR A 15 -10.07 -15.39 -0.87
CA TYR A 15 -11.32 -16.11 -1.10
C TYR A 15 -12.26 -15.32 -2.00
N LEU A 16 -12.48 -14.04 -1.69
CA LEU A 16 -13.33 -13.15 -2.47
C LEU A 16 -12.80 -12.92 -3.89
N MET A 17 -11.48 -12.88 -4.09
CA MET A 17 -10.88 -12.77 -5.42
C MET A 17 -11.06 -14.03 -6.27
N ILE A 18 -10.95 -15.22 -5.69
CA ILE A 18 -11.17 -16.50 -6.40
C ILE A 18 -12.63 -16.63 -6.84
N GLN A 19 -13.59 -16.19 -6.01
CA GLN A 19 -15.02 -16.21 -6.38
C GLN A 19 -15.33 -15.32 -7.59
N ASN A 20 -14.63 -14.18 -7.71
CA ASN A 20 -14.86 -13.22 -8.79
C ASN A 20 -14.01 -13.48 -10.04
N ASN A 21 -12.83 -14.09 -9.90
CA ASN A 21 -11.98 -14.49 -11.00
C ASN A 21 -11.27 -15.81 -10.65
N PRO A 22 -11.81 -16.97 -11.08
CA PRO A 22 -11.28 -18.29 -10.75
C PRO A 22 -9.83 -18.49 -11.24
N ASN A 23 -9.45 -17.81 -12.32
CA ASN A 23 -8.10 -17.86 -12.89
C ASN A 23 -7.12 -16.91 -12.18
N ALA A 24 -7.58 -16.11 -11.23
CA ALA A 24 -6.73 -15.19 -10.49
C ALA A 24 -5.76 -15.90 -9.54
N PHE A 25 -5.88 -17.21 -9.28
CA PHE A 25 -4.93 -18.03 -8.51
C PHE A 25 -4.87 -19.46 -9.08
N PRO A 26 -4.02 -19.71 -10.09
CA PRO A 26 -3.81 -21.06 -10.64
C PRO A 26 -3.41 -22.04 -9.53
N SER A 27 -4.07 -23.19 -9.48
CA SER A 27 -3.93 -24.20 -8.41
C SER A 27 -2.59 -24.94 -8.42
N ASP A 28 -1.83 -24.80 -9.52
CA ASP A 28 -0.52 -25.35 -9.76
C ASP A 28 0.64 -24.47 -9.25
N LEU A 29 0.34 -23.25 -8.76
CA LEU A 29 1.36 -22.27 -8.37
C LEU A 29 1.39 -22.03 -6.84
N PRO A 30 2.59 -21.87 -6.25
CA PRO A 30 2.74 -21.69 -4.80
C PRO A 30 2.08 -20.40 -4.29
N PHE A 31 1.80 -20.36 -2.97
CA PHE A 31 1.12 -19.23 -2.30
C PHE A 31 1.77 -17.86 -2.62
N TYR A 32 3.09 -17.84 -2.77
CA TYR A 32 3.86 -16.74 -3.33
C TYR A 32 4.24 -17.07 -4.76
N ASN A 33 3.42 -16.64 -5.71
CA ASN A 33 3.75 -16.77 -7.13
C ASN A 33 4.41 -15.48 -7.62
N PHE A 34 5.74 -15.46 -7.57
CA PHE A 34 6.58 -14.36 -8.02
C PHE A 34 6.53 -14.12 -9.55
N ASP A 35 5.89 -14.99 -10.33
CA ASP A 35 5.66 -14.76 -11.76
C ASP A 35 4.65 -13.63 -12.03
N ARG A 36 3.93 -13.16 -11.00
CA ARG A 36 3.04 -11.98 -11.06
C ARG A 36 3.76 -10.66 -10.88
N LEU A 37 5.02 -10.68 -10.43
CA LEU A 37 5.92 -9.52 -10.36
C LEU A 37 6.44 -9.11 -11.75
N ILE A 38 5.65 -9.36 -12.78
CA ILE A 38 6.05 -9.27 -14.16
C ILE A 38 4.96 -8.55 -14.96
N PRO A 39 5.28 -7.37 -15.49
CA PRO A 39 5.05 -7.10 -16.90
C PRO A 39 6.39 -7.27 -17.63
N GLY A 40 6.62 -8.44 -18.24
CA GLY A 40 7.86 -8.84 -18.95
C GLY A 40 9.14 -9.14 -18.13
N LYS A 41 9.19 -10.29 -17.45
CA LYS A 41 10.34 -11.04 -16.88
C LYS A 41 11.43 -10.24 -16.12
N THR A 42 11.50 -10.45 -14.79
CA THR A 42 12.60 -10.08 -13.84
C THR A 42 12.77 -8.60 -13.44
N LEU A 43 11.92 -8.11 -12.52
CA LEU A 43 12.23 -6.96 -11.64
C LEU A 43 11.75 -7.15 -10.17
N ALA A 44 11.44 -8.38 -9.75
CA ALA A 44 10.96 -8.70 -8.40
C ALA A 44 11.82 -8.13 -7.24
N PRO A 45 13.17 -8.22 -7.28
CA PRO A 45 14.01 -7.58 -6.27
C PRO A 45 13.92 -6.06 -6.31
N VAL A 46 13.79 -5.48 -7.51
CA VAL A 46 13.66 -4.02 -7.69
C VAL A 46 12.34 -3.53 -7.14
N TYR A 47 11.24 -4.30 -7.31
CA TYR A 47 9.97 -3.96 -6.69
C TYR A 47 10.07 -3.97 -5.16
N LEU A 48 10.62 -5.03 -4.56
CA LEU A 48 10.81 -5.11 -3.11
C LEU A 48 11.65 -3.96 -2.57
N ILE A 49 12.75 -3.64 -3.24
CA ILE A 49 13.62 -2.52 -2.90
C ILE A 49 12.86 -1.19 -3.04
N SER A 50 12.11 -1.02 -4.13
CA SER A 50 11.32 0.19 -4.37
C SER A 50 10.21 0.38 -3.35
N CYS A 51 9.49 -0.67 -2.94
CA CYS A 51 8.48 -0.60 -1.89
C CYS A 51 9.13 -0.13 -0.59
N PHE A 52 10.28 -0.69 -0.22
CA PHE A 52 11.00 -0.26 0.97
C PHE A 52 11.38 1.23 0.93
N PHE A 53 11.97 1.69 -0.18
CA PHE A 53 12.33 3.10 -0.33
C PHE A 53 11.11 4.02 -0.41
N GLN A 54 10.03 3.61 -1.07
CA GLN A 54 8.78 4.37 -1.09
C GLN A 54 8.21 4.55 0.31
N GLU A 55 8.26 3.51 1.15
CA GLU A 55 7.81 3.60 2.54
C GLU A 55 8.72 4.50 3.40
N ILE A 56 10.05 4.46 3.19
CA ILE A 56 10.96 5.43 3.85
C ILE A 56 10.61 6.85 3.43
N LEU A 57 10.49 7.10 2.13
CA LEU A 57 10.24 8.44 1.60
C LEU A 57 8.89 8.96 2.09
N ILE A 58 7.84 8.14 2.06
CA ILE A 58 6.51 8.61 2.42
C ILE A 58 6.32 8.78 3.93
N HIS A 59 6.82 7.86 4.75
CA HIS A 59 6.58 7.90 6.19
C HIS A 59 7.65 8.68 6.95
N VAL A 60 8.92 8.42 6.68
CA VAL A 60 10.03 9.06 7.41
C VAL A 60 10.31 10.44 6.85
N LEU A 61 10.34 10.58 5.53
CA LEU A 61 10.67 11.87 4.93
C LEU A 61 9.44 12.77 4.79
N VAL A 62 8.27 12.29 4.36
CA VAL A 62 7.10 13.15 4.15
C VAL A 62 6.24 13.28 5.41
N GLN A 63 5.69 12.18 5.92
CA GLN A 63 4.72 12.22 7.03
C GLN A 63 5.31 12.82 8.31
N ASP A 64 6.51 12.39 8.72
CA ASP A 64 7.17 12.90 9.92
C ASP A 64 7.59 14.38 9.78
N ASN A 65 8.08 14.81 8.62
CA ASN A 65 8.39 16.23 8.40
C ASN A 65 7.14 17.09 8.32
N LEU A 66 6.05 16.62 7.70
CA LEU A 66 4.77 17.33 7.73
C LEU A 66 4.26 17.49 9.16
N ARG A 67 4.44 16.48 10.00
CA ARG A 67 4.10 16.60 11.42
C ARG A 67 4.92 17.69 12.11
N ASN A 68 6.21 17.83 11.79
CA ASN A 68 7.06 18.91 12.30
C ASN A 68 6.72 20.29 11.73
N ILE A 69 6.24 20.37 10.49
CA ILE A 69 5.77 21.63 9.90
C ILE A 69 4.51 22.13 10.64
N PHE A 70 3.63 21.21 11.03
CA PHE A 70 2.43 21.52 11.82
C PHE A 70 2.69 21.68 13.32
N ASP A 71 3.91 21.95 13.76
CA ASP A 71 4.23 22.08 15.19
C ASP A 71 3.54 23.27 15.88
N ALA A 72 3.13 24.29 15.11
CA ALA A 72 2.32 25.39 15.60
C ALA A 72 0.88 24.97 16.00
N GLU A 73 0.38 23.84 15.51
CA GLU A 73 -0.92 23.30 15.89
C GLU A 73 -0.80 22.57 17.25
N LYS A 74 -1.38 23.18 18.28
CA LYS A 74 -1.36 22.65 19.66
C LYS A 74 -2.16 21.37 19.83
N ASN A 75 -3.13 21.11 18.96
CA ASN A 75 -3.91 19.88 18.99
C ASN A 75 -3.20 18.76 18.22
N GLU A 76 -2.55 17.86 18.96
CA GLU A 76 -1.83 16.71 18.39
C GLU A 76 -2.67 15.84 17.44
N ARG A 77 -3.99 15.72 17.65
CA ARG A 77 -4.87 14.97 16.75
C ARG A 77 -5.03 15.67 15.40
N LYS A 78 -5.14 17.00 15.40
CA LYS A 78 -5.23 17.79 14.16
C LYS A 78 -3.90 17.76 13.42
N LYS A 79 -2.78 17.97 14.13
CA LYS A 79 -1.42 17.87 13.61
C LYS A 79 -1.18 16.53 12.91
N GLN A 80 -1.55 15.42 13.55
CA GLN A 80 -1.47 14.09 12.96
C GLN A 80 -2.43 13.95 11.76
N GLY A 81 -3.67 14.42 11.88
CA GLY A 81 -4.67 14.37 10.81
C GLY A 81 -4.22 15.09 9.53
N TYR A 82 -3.65 16.29 9.67
CA TYR A 82 -3.13 17.06 8.53
C TYR A 82 -1.93 16.37 7.88
N SER A 83 -0.99 15.86 8.68
CA SER A 83 0.15 15.08 8.17
C SER A 83 -0.31 13.85 7.39
N ILE A 84 -1.27 13.08 7.92
CA ILE A 84 -1.84 11.91 7.21
C ILE A 84 -2.51 12.33 5.90
N LEU A 85 -3.41 13.32 5.95
CA LEU A 85 -4.18 13.75 4.79
C LEU A 85 -3.27 14.21 3.63
N LEU A 86 -2.30 15.08 3.94
CA LEU A 86 -1.36 15.60 2.93
C LEU A 86 -0.44 14.51 2.38
N THR A 87 0.05 13.61 3.24
CA THR A 87 0.86 12.46 2.82
C THR A 87 0.08 11.56 1.86
N SER A 88 -1.16 11.22 2.20
CA SER A 88 -2.01 10.36 1.36
C SER A 88 -2.35 11.02 0.02
N LEU A 89 -2.68 12.32 0.02
CA LEU A 89 -2.96 13.08 -1.21
C LEU A 89 -1.73 13.15 -2.11
N PHE A 90 -0.55 13.41 -1.53
CA PHE A 90 0.72 13.43 -2.25
C PHE A 90 1.00 12.08 -2.90
N PHE A 91 0.90 10.98 -2.14
CA PHE A 91 1.10 9.63 -2.66
C PHE A 91 0.10 9.28 -3.78
N ALA A 92 -1.17 9.61 -3.61
CA ALA A 92 -2.19 9.41 -4.64
C ALA A 92 -1.87 10.19 -5.93
N ALA A 93 -1.37 11.42 -5.81
CA ALA A 93 -0.98 12.25 -6.96
C ALA A 93 0.17 11.65 -7.77
N PHE A 94 1.15 10.98 -7.16
CA PHE A 94 2.19 10.25 -7.90
C PHE A 94 1.65 9.11 -8.77
N HIS A 95 0.45 8.64 -8.48
CA HIS A 95 -0.19 7.55 -9.22
C HIS A 95 -1.16 8.04 -10.30
N ILE A 96 -1.14 9.33 -10.64
CA ILE A 96 -2.04 9.94 -11.65
C ILE A 96 -1.96 9.25 -13.02
N GLN A 97 -0.79 8.75 -13.39
CA GLN A 97 -0.56 8.02 -14.65
C GLN A 97 -1.37 6.73 -14.78
N TYR A 98 -1.91 6.19 -13.68
CA TYR A 98 -2.74 4.99 -13.65
C TYR A 98 -4.25 5.29 -13.65
N GLY A 99 -4.64 6.57 -13.69
CA GLY A 99 -6.04 7.00 -13.75
C GLY A 99 -6.70 7.19 -12.38
N LEU A 100 -7.90 7.78 -12.39
CA LEU A 100 -8.59 8.26 -11.18
C LEU A 100 -8.88 7.15 -10.17
N ILE A 101 -9.32 5.96 -10.63
CA ILE A 101 -9.64 4.84 -9.74
C ILE A 101 -8.40 4.41 -8.95
N MET A 102 -7.25 4.30 -9.62
CA MET A 102 -6.00 3.95 -8.94
C MET A 102 -5.60 5.02 -7.94
N MET A 103 -5.76 6.32 -8.26
CA MET A 103 -5.49 7.40 -7.31
C MET A 103 -6.34 7.28 -6.04
N LEU A 104 -7.63 6.95 -6.17
CA LEU A 104 -8.53 6.76 -5.02
C LEU A 104 -8.12 5.54 -4.18
N VAL A 105 -7.74 4.44 -4.83
CA VAL A 105 -7.22 3.26 -4.13
C VAL A 105 -5.94 3.61 -3.38
N CYS A 106 -4.99 4.30 -4.02
CA CYS A 106 -3.75 4.78 -3.39
C CYS A 106 -4.03 5.74 -2.22
N LEU A 107 -5.02 6.62 -2.34
CA LEU A 107 -5.40 7.56 -1.29
C LEU A 107 -5.90 6.81 -0.03
N ILE A 108 -6.80 5.84 -0.22
CA ILE A 108 -7.33 5.02 0.87
C ILE A 108 -6.21 4.17 1.49
N PHE A 109 -5.45 3.47 0.64
CA PHE A 109 -4.31 2.65 1.04
C PHE A 109 -3.32 3.46 1.88
N MET A 110 -2.83 4.59 1.37
CA MET A 110 -1.84 5.39 2.07
C MET A 110 -2.39 5.99 3.36
N THR A 111 -3.68 6.32 3.42
CA THR A 111 -4.32 6.78 4.67
C THR A 111 -4.26 5.70 5.75
N LEU A 112 -4.56 4.45 5.40
CA LEU A 112 -4.45 3.31 6.32
C LEU A 112 -3.00 3.05 6.73
N MET A 113 -2.05 3.14 5.79
CA MET A 113 -0.61 3.00 6.05
C MET A 113 -0.09 4.08 7.01
N CYS A 114 -0.46 5.34 6.80
CA CYS A 114 -0.06 6.44 7.67
C CYS A 114 -0.64 6.30 9.09
N LEU A 115 -1.87 5.80 9.23
CA LEU A 115 -2.48 5.47 10.52
C LEU A 115 -1.74 4.32 11.22
N TYR A 116 -1.37 3.28 10.47
CA TYR A 116 -0.59 2.15 10.97
C TYR A 116 0.82 2.58 11.41
N TYR A 117 1.54 3.31 10.55
CA TYR A 117 2.87 3.84 10.84
C TYR A 117 2.86 4.75 12.08
N SER A 118 1.82 5.58 12.25
CA SER A 118 1.68 6.44 13.44
C SER A 118 1.64 5.65 14.75
N LYS A 119 1.16 4.39 14.72
CA LYS A 119 1.08 3.52 15.89
C LYS A 119 2.33 2.66 16.07
N CYS A 120 2.84 2.09 14.99
CA CYS A 120 3.91 1.09 15.04
C CYS A 120 5.32 1.69 14.88
N ARG A 121 5.44 2.87 14.26
CA ARG A 121 6.72 3.55 13.94
C ARG A 121 7.76 2.62 13.30
N ASN A 122 7.30 1.67 12.47
CA ASN A 122 8.14 0.63 11.90
C ASN A 122 7.96 0.56 10.38
N VAL A 123 8.94 1.11 9.66
CA VAL A 123 8.95 1.15 8.20
C VAL A 123 9.01 -0.25 7.59
N TRP A 124 9.75 -1.19 8.19
CA TRP A 124 9.83 -2.57 7.67
C TRP A 124 8.47 -3.25 7.62
N SER A 125 7.66 -3.04 8.67
CA SER A 125 6.30 -3.59 8.70
C SER A 125 5.41 -2.93 7.64
N CYS A 126 5.54 -1.62 7.45
CA CYS A 126 4.85 -0.92 6.37
C CYS A 126 5.28 -1.45 4.99
N SER A 127 6.57 -1.67 4.75
CA SER A 127 7.09 -2.19 3.48
C SER A 127 6.56 -3.59 3.15
N ILE A 128 6.43 -4.46 4.15
CA ILE A 128 5.83 -5.79 3.96
C ILE A 128 4.34 -5.65 3.60
N ILE A 129 3.60 -4.78 4.28
CA ILE A 129 2.17 -4.55 4.00
C ILE A 129 1.98 -3.96 2.59
N HIS A 130 2.79 -2.97 2.22
CA HIS A 130 2.76 -2.38 0.88
C HIS A 130 3.06 -3.45 -0.18
N LEU A 131 4.13 -4.24 -0.01
CA LEU A 131 4.46 -5.31 -0.94
C LEU A 131 3.26 -6.25 -1.17
N VAL A 132 2.64 -6.76 -0.09
CA VAL A 132 1.53 -7.70 -0.19
C VAL A 132 0.30 -7.06 -0.83
N LEU A 133 -0.07 -5.82 -0.45
CA LEU A 133 -1.24 -5.15 -1.00
C LEU A 133 -1.02 -4.69 -2.44
N GLY A 134 0.18 -4.29 -2.80
CA GLY A 134 0.58 -3.97 -4.17
C GLY A 134 0.37 -5.16 -5.10
N GLU A 135 0.78 -6.37 -4.68
CA GLU A 135 0.52 -7.61 -5.42
C GLU A 135 -0.98 -7.90 -5.57
N VAL A 136 -1.75 -7.70 -4.50
CA VAL A 136 -3.21 -7.89 -4.54
C VAL A 136 -3.85 -6.94 -5.55
N VAL A 137 -3.50 -5.65 -5.51
CA VAL A 137 -4.02 -4.66 -6.46
C VAL A 137 -3.61 -4.99 -7.89
N ALA A 138 -2.35 -5.36 -8.12
CA ALA A 138 -1.88 -5.81 -9.43
C ALA A 138 -2.70 -6.99 -9.96
N ALA A 139 -2.96 -7.98 -9.12
CA ALA A 139 -3.75 -9.18 -9.46
C ALA A 139 -5.23 -8.90 -9.72
N THR A 140 -5.82 -7.86 -9.13
CA THR A 140 -7.22 -7.45 -9.42
C THR A 140 -7.40 -6.74 -10.75
N GLY A 141 -6.31 -6.28 -11.39
CA GLY A 141 -6.40 -5.55 -12.66
C GLY A 141 -7.01 -4.16 -12.56
N ILE A 142 -7.21 -3.62 -11.34
CA ILE A 142 -7.79 -2.29 -11.11
C ILE A 142 -7.01 -1.18 -11.85
N TRP A 143 -5.69 -1.35 -12.01
CA TRP A 143 -4.81 -0.44 -12.74
C TRP A 143 -5.10 -0.37 -14.26
N MET A 144 -5.90 -1.29 -14.81
CA MET A 144 -6.32 -1.29 -16.22
C MET A 144 -7.59 -0.45 -16.46
N VAL A 145 -8.31 -0.05 -15.40
CA VAL A 145 -9.53 0.74 -15.53
C VAL A 145 -9.16 2.23 -15.61
N ARG A 146 -9.06 2.73 -16.85
CA ARG A 146 -8.83 4.16 -17.13
C ARG A 146 -10.19 4.84 -17.33
N LEU A 147 -10.54 5.76 -16.43
CA LEU A 147 -11.62 6.74 -16.59
C LEU A 147 -11.01 8.08 -16.99
#